data_AF-A0A849ERV7-F1
#
_entry.id   AF-A0A849ERV7-F1
#
_cell.length_a   1.000
_cell.length_b   1.000
_cell.length_c   1.000
_cell.angle_alpha   90.00
_cell.angle_beta   90.00
_cell.angle_gamma   90.00
#
_symmetry.space_group_name_H-M   'P 1'
#
loop_
_entity.id
_entity.type
_entity.pdbx_description
1 polymer ?
#
loop_
_entity_poly.entity_id
_entity_poly.type
_entity_poly.pdbx_seq_one_letter_code
_entity_poly.pdbx_strand_id
1 'polypeptide(L)'
;MKFSWKIETVFQELSEHLNSEINTLGYPYAALFGFCVALVSYTILSTIKAALSSEYGAQTVEEKVSGYYLADEIEMTYRGLMIAIEEKEWLFFRDATPSQLVKLL
;
A
#
# COMPACT_ATOMS: atom_id res chain seq x y z
N MET A 1 -13.40 -17.84 0.96
CA MET A 1 -12.67 -16.61 0.57
C MET A 1 -11.75 -16.24 1.72
N LYS A 2 -10.50 -16.72 1.72
CA LYS A 2 -9.51 -16.50 2.79
C LYS A 2 -8.33 -15.73 2.16
N PHE A 3 -8.33 -14.41 2.26
CA PHE A 3 -7.16 -13.58 1.95
C PHE A 3 -6.18 -13.55 3.13
N SER A 4 -5.88 -14.73 3.70
CA SER A 4 -4.93 -14.84 4.80
C SER A 4 -3.55 -15.17 4.22
N TRP A 5 -2.93 -14.20 3.56
CA TRP A 5 -1.47 -14.16 3.63
C TRP A 5 -1.14 -14.05 5.11
N LYS A 6 -0.59 -15.13 5.70
CA LYS A 6 -0.31 -15.17 7.13
C LYS A 6 0.61 -13.99 7.43
N ILE A 7 0.45 -13.40 8.62
CA ILE A 7 1.34 -12.33 9.10
C ILE A 7 2.82 -12.74 8.92
N GLU A 8 3.12 -14.03 9.07
CA GLU A 8 4.43 -14.63 8.78
C GLU A 8 4.92 -14.41 7.35
N THR A 9 4.08 -14.54 6.33
CA THR A 9 4.44 -14.27 4.93
C THR A 9 4.67 -12.78 4.68
N VAL A 10 3.88 -11.92 5.33
CA VAL A 10 4.07 -10.46 5.27
C VAL A 10 5.41 -10.07 5.89
N PHE A 11 5.71 -10.61 7.07
CA PHE A 11 6.99 -10.38 7.75
C PHE A 11 8.17 -10.97 6.99
N GLN A 12 7.99 -12.10 6.31
CA GLN A 12 9.03 -12.72 5.50
C GLN A 12 9.31 -11.92 4.22
N GLU A 13 8.27 -11.51 3.48
CA GLU A 13 8.43 -10.61 2.33
C GLU A 13 9.01 -9.25 2.73
N LEU A 14 8.57 -8.68 3.86
CA LEU A 14 9.14 -7.45 4.40
C LEU A 14 10.61 -7.63 4.77
N SER A 15 10.97 -8.74 5.42
CA SER A 15 12.37 -9.02 5.80
C SER A 15 13.27 -9.29 4.58
N GLU A 16 12.74 -9.91 3.53
CA GLU A 16 13.47 -10.18 2.29
C GLU A 16 13.63 -8.93 1.42
N HIS A 17 12.64 -8.02 1.39
CA HIS A 17 12.72 -6.76 0.65
C HIS A 17 13.46 -5.65 1.43
N LEU A 18 13.39 -5.64 2.76
CA LEU A 18 14.14 -4.71 3.63
C LEU A 18 15.54 -5.25 4.01
N ASN A 19 15.84 -6.48 3.60
CA ASN A 19 17.13 -7.17 3.53
C ASN A 19 18.27 -6.50 4.32
N SER A 20 18.31 -6.70 5.64
CA SER A 20 19.47 -6.59 6.59
C SER A 20 20.58 -5.54 6.36
N GLU A 21 20.34 -4.51 5.56
CA GLU A 21 21.29 -3.46 5.14
C GLU A 21 20.58 -2.10 5.10
N ILE A 22 19.57 -1.91 5.94
CA ILE A 22 19.44 -0.58 6.56
C ILE A 22 20.68 -0.46 7.44
N ASN A 23 21.79 0.02 6.87
CA ASN A 23 22.95 0.51 7.61
C ASN A 23 22.41 1.43 8.69
N THR A 24 22.26 0.87 9.89
CA THR A 24 21.91 1.53 11.13
C THR A 24 21.34 2.94 10.93
N LEU A 25 20.03 3.01 10.70
CA LEU A 25 19.28 3.99 11.48
C LEU A 25 19.49 3.56 12.93
N GLY A 26 20.62 3.92 13.54
CA GLY A 26 21.08 3.49 14.87
C GLY A 26 20.18 3.99 16.00
N TYR A 27 18.94 4.34 15.65
CA TYR A 27 17.92 4.93 16.45
C TYR A 27 16.66 4.04 16.36
N PRO A 28 16.32 3.29 17.42
CA PRO A 28 15.25 2.29 17.40
C PRO A 28 13.88 2.86 16.95
N TYR A 29 13.64 4.15 17.15
CA TYR A 29 12.43 4.82 16.70
C TYR A 29 12.32 4.94 15.17
N ALA A 30 13.44 5.10 14.46
CA ALA A 30 13.43 5.21 13.00
C ALA A 30 13.22 3.84 12.34
N ALA A 31 13.73 2.76 12.94
CA ALA A 31 13.42 1.40 12.53
C ALA A 31 11.94 1.06 12.71
N LEU A 32 11.35 1.43 13.86
CA LEU A 32 9.91 1.24 14.10
C LEU A 32 9.05 2.04 13.12
N PHE A 33 9.44 3.28 12.81
CA PHE A 33 8.75 4.09 11.82
C PHE A 33 8.78 3.42 10.43
N GLY A 34 9.96 3.00 9.96
CA GLY A 34 10.10 2.28 8.69
C GLY A 34 9.26 1.00 8.64
N PHE A 35 9.23 0.24 9.75
CA PHE A 35 8.38 -0.95 9.87
C PHE A 35 6.89 -0.61 9.76
N CYS A 36 6.40 0.41 10.48
CA CYS A 36 5.01 0.85 10.41
C CYS A 36 4.62 1.33 9.01
N VAL A 37 5.49 2.10 8.35
CA VAL A 37 5.27 2.56 6.97
C VAL A 37 5.17 1.37 6.02
N ALA A 38 6.07 0.39 6.15
CA ALA A 38 6.05 -0.78 5.31
C ALA A 38 4.79 -1.64 5.52
N LEU A 39 4.31 -1.77 6.75
CA LEU A 39 3.05 -2.44 7.08
C LEU A 39 1.83 -1.74 6.43
N VAL A 40 1.79 -0.40 6.49
CA VAL A 40 0.71 0.39 5.87
C VAL A 40 0.76 0.23 4.34
N SER A 41 1.94 0.38 3.73
CA SER A 41 2.13 0.17 2.29
C SER A 41 1.69 -1.22 1.83
N TYR A 42 2.03 -2.25 2.61
CA TYR A 42 1.59 -3.61 2.33
C TYR A 42 0.06 -3.78 2.42
N THR A 43 -0.57 -3.12 3.39
CA THR A 43 -2.03 -3.15 3.56
C THR A 43 -2.73 -2.50 2.36
N ILE A 44 -2.20 -1.38 1.87
CA ILE A 44 -2.70 -0.71 0.66
C ILE A 44 -2.55 -1.63 -0.56
N LEU A 45 -1.35 -2.18 -0.78
CA LEU A 45 -1.08 -3.09 -1.90
C LEU A 45 -1.99 -4.32 -1.88
N SER A 46 -2.19 -4.91 -0.70
CA SER A 46 -3.08 -6.05 -0.50
C SER A 46 -4.53 -5.73 -0.84
N THR A 47 -4.99 -4.52 -0.49
CA THR A 47 -6.35 -4.05 -0.81
C THR A 47 -6.51 -3.86 -2.32
N ILE A 48 -5.53 -3.26 -2.99
CA ILE A 48 -5.54 -3.10 -4.46
C ILE A 48 -5.58 -4.47 -5.15
N LYS A 49 -4.70 -5.40 -4.74
CA LYS A 49 -4.68 -6.75 -5.29
C LYS A 49 -6.00 -7.48 -5.05
N ALA A 50 -6.62 -7.33 -3.88
CA ALA A 50 -7.92 -7.92 -3.57
C ALA A 50 -9.04 -7.36 -4.46
N ALA A 51 -9.08 -6.04 -4.67
CA ALA A 51 -10.04 -5.40 -5.57
C ALA A 51 -9.88 -5.89 -7.01
N LEU A 52 -8.65 -5.92 -7.52
CA LEU A 52 -8.35 -6.45 -8.86
C LEU A 52 -8.71 -7.95 -8.97
N SER A 53 -8.49 -8.72 -7.90
CA SER A 53 -8.78 -10.16 -7.88
C SER A 53 -10.28 -10.45 -7.93
N SER A 54 -11.12 -9.52 -7.48
CA SER A 54 -12.59 -9.64 -7.59
C SER A 54 -13.04 -9.69 -9.04
N GLU A 55 -12.42 -8.89 -9.91
CA GLU A 55 -12.82 -8.75 -11.31
C GLU A 55 -12.05 -9.70 -12.25
N TYR A 56 -10.73 -9.82 -12.05
CA TYR A 56 -9.84 -10.54 -12.96
C TYR A 56 -9.41 -11.93 -12.47
N GLY A 57 -9.80 -12.31 -11.25
CA GLY A 57 -9.40 -13.56 -10.61
C GLY A 57 -8.00 -13.49 -9.97
N ALA A 58 -7.85 -14.18 -8.84
CA ALA A 58 -6.65 -14.10 -7.99
C ALA A 58 -5.35 -14.51 -8.71
N GLN A 59 -5.40 -15.58 -9.51
CA GLN A 59 -4.22 -16.11 -10.21
C GLN A 59 -3.67 -15.12 -11.25
N THR A 60 -4.57 -14.46 -11.99
CA THR A 60 -4.15 -13.48 -13.00
C THR A 60 -3.54 -12.24 -12.36
N VAL A 61 -4.05 -11.81 -11.22
CA VAL A 61 -3.49 -10.69 -10.46
C VAL A 61 -2.11 -11.03 -9.92
N GLU A 62 -1.94 -12.21 -9.34
CA GLU A 62 -0.64 -12.64 -8.80
C GLU A 62 0.45 -12.73 -9.88
N GLU A 63 0.10 -13.23 -11.07
CA GLU A 63 1.04 -13.38 -12.18
C GLU A 63 1.32 -12.07 -12.94
N LYS A 64 0.33 -11.17 -13.06
CA LYS A 64 0.43 -10.00 -13.96
C LYS A 64 0.57 -8.66 -13.26
N VAL A 65 0.25 -8.55 -11.97
CA VAL A 65 0.31 -7.27 -11.25
C VAL A 65 1.69 -7.11 -10.63
N SER A 66 2.52 -6.33 -11.31
CA SER A 66 3.82 -5.89 -10.80
C SER A 66 3.67 -4.75 -9.80
N GLY A 67 4.23 -4.91 -8.61
CA GLY A 67 4.28 -3.85 -7.61
C GLY A 67 5.04 -2.59 -8.08
N TYR A 68 6.03 -2.77 -8.96
CA TYR A 68 6.81 -1.66 -9.52
C TYR A 68 5.95 -0.74 -10.40
N TYR A 69 5.21 -1.31 -11.35
CA TYR A 69 4.33 -0.52 -12.22
C TYR A 69 3.15 0.10 -11.45
N LEU A 70 2.65 -0.57 -10.41
CA LEU A 70 1.66 0.03 -9.52
C LEU A 70 2.21 1.25 -8.78
N ALA A 71 3.44 1.17 -8.27
CA ALA A 71 4.06 2.30 -7.59
C ALA A 71 4.29 3.48 -8.55
N ASP A 72 4.78 3.20 -9.76
CA ASP A 72 4.97 4.20 -10.82
C ASP A 72 3.66 4.90 -11.21
N GLU A 73 2.59 4.13 -11.40
CA GLU A 73 1.25 4.65 -11.70
C GLU A 73 0.72 5.55 -10.58
N ILE A 74 0.90 5.14 -9.33
CA ILE A 74 0.49 5.93 -8.15
C ILE A 74 1.29 7.24 -8.10
N GLU A 75 2.60 7.21 -8.34
CA GLU A 75 3.46 8.41 -8.34
C GLU A 75 3.02 9.41 -9.42
N MET A 76 2.79 8.93 -10.64
CA MET A 76 2.33 9.78 -11.75
C MET A 76 0.94 10.36 -11.47
N THR A 77 0.01 9.53 -10.97
CA THR A 77 -1.35 9.95 -10.66
C THR A 77 -1.36 10.96 -9.52
N TYR A 78 -0.61 10.72 -8.44
CA TYR A 78 -0.48 11.64 -7.31
C TYR A 78 -0.05 13.03 -7.78
N ARG A 79 0.97 13.10 -8.65
CA ARG A 79 1.43 14.37 -9.20
C ARG A 79 0.35 15.11 -9.98
N GLY A 80 -0.44 14.39 -10.79
CA GLY A 80 -1.57 14.96 -11.51
C GLY A 80 -2.66 15.47 -10.56
N LEU A 81 -2.99 14.70 -9.52
CA LEU A 81 -4.00 15.07 -8.54
C LEU A 81 -3.59 16.29 -7.71
N MET A 82 -2.31 16.42 -7.35
CA MET A 82 -1.79 17.60 -6.64
C MET A 82 -1.89 18.90 -7.45
N ILE A 83 -1.99 18.82 -8.79
CA ILE A 83 -2.22 19.97 -9.65
C ILE A 83 -3.73 20.22 -9.82
N ALA A 84 -4.52 19.16 -9.97
CA ALA A 84 -5.93 19.23 -10.31
C ALA A 84 -6.86 19.53 -9.12
N ILE A 85 -6.45 19.19 -7.89
CA ILE A 85 -7.29 19.27 -6.69
C ILE A 85 -6.69 20.25 -5.68
N GLU A 86 -7.49 21.22 -5.26
CA GLU A 86 -7.10 22.18 -4.23
C GLU A 86 -6.87 21.51 -2.87
N GLU A 87 -5.90 21.99 -2.08
CA GLU A 87 -5.51 21.44 -0.78
C GLU A 87 -6.70 21.20 0.18
N LYS A 88 -7.67 22.12 0.18
CA LYS A 88 -8.85 22.04 1.06
C LYS A 88 -9.72 20.82 0.81
N GLU A 89 -9.76 20.33 -0.44
CA GLU A 89 -10.58 19.18 -0.83
C GLU A 89 -9.96 17.87 -0.32
N TRP A 90 -8.64 17.84 -0.10
CA TRP A 90 -7.94 16.70 0.48
C TRP A 90 -8.26 16.48 1.96
N LEU A 91 -8.66 17.55 2.68
CA LEU A 91 -8.98 17.48 4.11
C LEU A 91 -10.17 16.54 4.40
N PHE A 92 -11.08 16.36 3.43
CA PHE A 92 -12.18 15.42 3.55
C PHE A 92 -11.68 14.00 3.86
N PHE A 93 -10.63 13.53 3.17
CA PHE A 93 -10.11 12.18 3.33
C PHE A 93 -9.49 11.92 4.70
N ARG A 94 -9.00 12.97 5.39
CA ARG A 94 -8.46 12.85 6.75
C ARG A 94 -9.55 12.50 7.77
N ASP A 95 -10.73 13.11 7.62
CA ASP A 95 -11.81 13.02 8.60
C ASP A 95 -12.93 12.05 8.16
N ALA A 96 -12.81 11.47 6.96
CA ALA A 96 -13.80 10.55 6.39
C ALA A 96 -13.84 9.23 7.17
N THR A 97 -15.06 8.81 7.50
CA THR A 97 -15.31 7.46 8.05
C THR A 97 -15.11 6.39 6.97
N PRO A 98 -14.85 5.12 7.34
CA PRO A 98 -14.77 4.02 6.38
C PRO A 98 -16.00 3.93 5.46
N SER A 99 -17.19 4.18 5.99
CA SER A 99 -18.43 4.17 5.20
C SER A 99 -18.53 5.31 4.18
N GLN A 100 -17.87 6.44 4.43
CA GLN A 100 -17.79 7.54 3.48
C GLN A 100 -16.74 7.27 2.40
N LEU A 101 -15.59 6.68 2.77
CA LEU A 101 -14.56 6.28 1.82
C LEU A 101 -15.05 5.23 0.84
N VAL A 102 -15.81 4.23 1.31
CA VAL A 102 -16.38 3.19 0.44
C VAL A 102 -17.35 3.74 -0.61
N LYS A 103 -17.99 4.90 -0.37
CA LYS A 103 -18.87 5.54 -1.38
C LYS A 103 -18.10 6.22 -2.51
N LEU A 104 -16.79 6.41 -2.35
CA LEU A 104 -15.91 7.01 -3.36
C LEU A 104 -15.21 5.96 -4.24
N LEU A 105 -15.35 4.67 -3.89
CA LEU A 105 -14.82 3.52 -4.62
C LEU A 105 -15.96 2.85 -5.42
#